data_AF-A0A381P6B5-F1
#
_entry.id   AF-A0A381P6B5-F1
#
_cell.length_a   1.000
_cell.length_b   1.000
_cell.length_c   1.000
_cell.angle_alpha   90.00
_cell.angle_beta   90.00
_cell.angle_gamma   90.00
#
_symmetry.space_group_name_H-M   'P 1'
#
loop_
_entity.id
_entity.type
_entity.pdbx_description
1 polymer ?
#
loop_
_entity_poly.entity_id
_entity_poly.type
_entity_poly.pdbx_seq_one_letter_code
_entity_poly.pdbx_strand_id
1 'polypeptide(L)'
;MAREENSKHDQLWMGYSQVFLEMDDLSLARWMAQTLGQLSGHAWRLSHPLLQTYELAAHTAHDRQIWLKGMAIIPAEYTAAECCRAPLLPVLSRDVFDVGLVCKHCGETCVKLDDLPGEMMQVFDTWSTCYDKAHSVAHWEDDGKKLPPDYDKLFELSAKSAEKLLAQAGSQLAPALLEIYPAVAWEDQDECLEVRPEDVDI
;
A
#
# COMPACT_ATOMS: atom_id res chain seq x y z
N MET A 1 25.63 23.10 -0.88
CA MET A 1 25.36 21.65 -0.97
C MET A 1 24.95 21.20 0.41
N ALA A 2 23.66 21.23 0.71
CA ALA A 2 23.15 20.68 1.96
C ALA A 2 23.29 19.16 1.86
N ARG A 3 24.08 18.56 2.74
CA ARG A 3 23.97 17.13 3.03
C ARG A 3 22.60 16.98 3.68
N GLU A 4 21.63 16.41 2.98
CA GLU A 4 20.45 15.85 3.64
C GLU A 4 20.98 14.79 4.61
N GLU A 5 20.93 15.10 5.90
CA GLU A 5 21.12 14.10 6.93
C GLU A 5 19.95 13.12 6.76
N ASN A 6 20.25 11.91 6.27
CA ASN A 6 19.27 10.83 6.22
C ASN A 6 18.62 10.76 7.61
N SER A 7 17.30 10.91 7.66
CA SER A 7 16.59 11.03 8.92
C SER A 7 16.86 9.77 9.77
N LYS A 8 16.71 9.85 11.09
CA LYS A 8 16.87 8.66 11.96
C LYS A 8 15.97 7.50 11.51
N HIS A 9 14.84 7.83 10.88
CA HIS A 9 13.91 6.88 10.28
C HIS A 9 14.53 6.18 9.05
N ASP A 10 15.13 6.93 8.12
CA ASP A 10 15.79 6.37 6.93
C ASP A 10 16.96 5.45 7.31
N GLN A 11 17.74 5.84 8.32
CA GLN A 11 18.82 5.00 8.84
C GLN A 11 18.32 3.69 9.43
N LEU A 12 17.17 3.72 10.12
CA LEU A 12 16.55 2.52 10.69
C LEU A 12 16.07 1.57 9.58
N TRP A 13 15.37 2.10 8.57
CA TRP A 13 14.92 1.31 7.42
C TRP A 13 16.07 0.73 6.61
N MET A 14 17.15 1.47 6.43
CA MET A 14 18.37 0.95 5.80
C MET A 14 18.96 -0.20 6.62
N GLY A 15 18.94 -0.09 7.96
CA GLY A 15 19.33 -1.18 8.86
C GLY A 15 18.47 -2.44 8.70
N TYR A 16 17.15 -2.29 8.57
CA TYR A 16 16.25 -3.43 8.31
C TYR A 16 16.45 -4.05 6.92
N SER A 17 16.84 -3.24 5.93
CA SER A 17 17.10 -3.70 4.56
C SER A 17 18.43 -4.44 4.40
N GLN A 18 19.34 -4.34 5.39
CA GLN A 18 20.71 -4.86 5.30
C GLN A 18 20.77 -6.34 4.92
N VAL A 19 19.83 -7.16 5.44
CA VAL A 19 19.77 -8.59 5.12
C VAL A 19 19.55 -8.84 3.62
N PHE A 20 18.78 -7.99 2.93
CA PHE A 20 18.51 -8.11 1.49
C PHE A 20 19.63 -7.49 0.64
N LEU A 21 20.29 -6.45 1.15
CA LEU A 21 21.48 -5.87 0.52
C LEU A 21 22.64 -6.87 0.46
N GLU A 22 22.77 -7.72 1.48
CA GLU A 22 23.80 -8.76 1.56
C GLU A 22 23.50 -10.00 0.69
N MET A 23 22.24 -10.23 0.32
CA MET A 23 21.88 -11.32 -0.59
C MET A 23 22.42 -11.07 -2.00
N ASP A 24 22.93 -12.10 -2.66
CA ASP A 24 23.18 -12.05 -4.09
C ASP A 24 21.85 -11.95 -4.89
N ASP A 25 21.92 -11.49 -6.14
CA ASP A 25 20.72 -11.21 -6.97
C ASP A 25 19.82 -12.46 -7.09
N LEU A 26 20.41 -13.66 -7.18
CA LEU A 26 19.64 -14.89 -7.39
C LEU A 26 18.98 -15.37 -6.09
N SER A 27 19.66 -15.24 -4.94
CA SER A 27 19.08 -15.53 -3.63
C SER A 27 17.91 -14.59 -3.32
N LEU A 28 18.08 -13.28 -3.56
CA LEU A 28 17.01 -12.30 -3.38
C LEU A 28 15.82 -12.57 -4.31
N ALA A 29 16.08 -12.84 -5.60
CA ALA A 29 15.03 -13.15 -6.57
C ALA A 29 14.22 -14.39 -6.18
N ARG A 30 14.89 -15.46 -5.73
CA ARG A 30 14.22 -16.69 -5.26
C ARG A 30 13.42 -16.46 -4.00
N TRP A 31 13.97 -15.74 -3.03
CA TRP A 31 13.27 -15.40 -1.80
C TRP A 31 11.99 -14.63 -2.12
N MET A 32 12.05 -13.61 -2.97
CA MET A 32 10.86 -12.85 -3.37
C MET A 32 9.83 -13.69 -4.11
N ALA A 33 10.25 -14.54 -5.05
CA ALA A 33 9.35 -15.44 -5.78
C ALA A 33 8.64 -16.42 -4.84
N GLN A 34 9.35 -16.96 -3.85
CA GLN A 34 8.78 -17.86 -2.84
C GLN A 34 7.81 -17.13 -1.92
N THR A 35 8.15 -15.92 -1.46
CA THR A 35 7.29 -15.11 -0.61
C THR A 35 6.01 -14.71 -1.32
N LEU A 36 6.06 -14.32 -2.60
CA LEU A 36 4.85 -14.08 -3.41
C LEU A 36 3.92 -15.29 -3.48
N GLY A 37 4.49 -16.50 -3.56
CA GLY A 37 3.70 -17.73 -3.47
C GLY A 37 2.98 -17.90 -2.13
N GLN A 38 3.54 -17.39 -1.03
CA GLN A 38 2.87 -17.36 0.28
C GLN A 38 1.79 -16.28 0.37
N LEU A 39 1.96 -15.17 -0.36
CA LEU A 39 0.99 -14.07 -0.37
C LEU A 39 -0.26 -14.40 -1.20
N SER A 40 -0.15 -15.32 -2.15
CA SER A 40 -1.25 -15.64 -3.07
C SER A 40 -2.52 -16.10 -2.35
N GLY A 41 -3.67 -15.74 -2.93
CA GLY A 41 -5.02 -16.05 -2.45
C GLY A 41 -5.51 -15.17 -1.29
N HIS A 42 -4.77 -14.14 -0.89
CA HIS A 42 -5.08 -13.34 0.30
C HIS A 42 -4.97 -11.84 0.05
N ALA A 43 -5.84 -11.09 0.74
CA ALA A 43 -5.76 -9.65 0.89
C ALA A 43 -4.99 -9.32 2.18
N TRP A 44 -3.82 -8.69 2.06
CA TRP A 44 -2.90 -8.47 3.17
C TRP A 44 -2.95 -7.04 3.67
N ARG A 45 -3.04 -6.87 4.99
CA ARG A 45 -2.77 -5.58 5.64
C ARG A 45 -1.37 -5.12 5.31
N LEU A 46 -1.22 -3.84 4.97
CA LEU A 46 0.09 -3.24 4.73
C LEU A 46 0.98 -3.35 5.97
N SER A 47 0.40 -3.20 7.16
CA SER A 47 1.09 -3.39 8.44
C SER A 47 1.57 -4.81 8.73
N HIS A 48 1.14 -5.82 7.94
CA HIS A 48 1.50 -7.21 8.21
C HIS A 48 3.03 -7.42 8.12
N PRO A 49 3.69 -8.03 9.14
CA PRO A 49 5.15 -8.13 9.19
C PRO A 49 5.79 -8.79 7.97
N LEU A 50 5.14 -9.80 7.39
CA LEU A 50 5.62 -10.44 6.15
C LEU A 50 5.60 -9.48 4.96
N LEU A 51 4.59 -8.59 4.88
CA LEU A 51 4.42 -7.65 3.79
C LEU A 51 5.41 -6.48 3.90
N GLN A 52 5.64 -5.99 5.12
CA GLN A 52 6.71 -5.03 5.44
C GLN A 52 8.10 -5.60 5.13
N THR A 53 8.33 -6.88 5.47
CA THR A 53 9.60 -7.56 5.14
C THR A 53 9.76 -7.72 3.62
N TYR A 54 8.66 -8.02 2.93
CA TYR A 54 8.64 -8.12 1.47
C TYR A 54 8.94 -6.78 0.80
N GLU A 55 8.42 -5.68 1.32
CA GLU A 55 8.69 -4.32 0.82
C GLU A 55 10.19 -3.97 0.83
N LEU A 56 10.88 -4.28 1.94
CA LEU A 56 12.32 -4.05 2.05
C LEU A 56 13.11 -4.82 0.99
N ALA A 57 12.72 -6.07 0.76
CA ALA A 57 13.29 -6.89 -0.31
C ALA A 57 12.96 -6.31 -1.68
N ALA A 58 11.71 -5.85 -1.88
CA ALA A 58 11.22 -5.33 -3.15
C ALA A 58 11.92 -4.03 -3.55
N HIS A 59 12.15 -3.09 -2.63
CA HIS A 59 12.94 -1.89 -2.88
C HIS A 59 14.38 -2.25 -3.28
N THR A 60 15.03 -3.12 -2.52
CA THR A 60 16.39 -3.58 -2.84
C THR A 60 16.45 -4.25 -4.22
N ALA A 61 15.46 -5.08 -4.54
CA ALA A 61 15.37 -5.78 -5.81
C ALA A 61 15.03 -4.85 -6.98
N HIS A 62 14.23 -3.81 -6.74
CA HIS A 62 13.90 -2.78 -7.72
C HIS A 62 15.15 -1.99 -8.10
N ASP A 63 15.91 -1.51 -7.13
CA ASP A 63 17.19 -0.80 -7.33
C ASP A 63 18.18 -1.63 -8.15
N ARG A 64 18.21 -2.95 -7.88
CA ARG A 64 19.06 -3.92 -8.58
C ARG A 64 18.46 -4.43 -9.88
N GLN A 65 17.23 -4.02 -10.23
CA GLN A 65 16.50 -4.42 -11.43
C GLN A 65 16.37 -5.95 -11.59
N ILE A 66 16.16 -6.67 -10.49
CA ILE A 66 16.17 -8.14 -10.44
C ILE A 66 15.16 -8.76 -11.41
N TRP A 67 13.94 -8.23 -11.44
CA TRP A 67 12.87 -8.74 -12.31
C TRP A 67 13.12 -8.40 -13.78
N LEU A 68 13.60 -7.19 -14.08
CA LEU A 68 13.95 -6.78 -15.43
C LEU A 68 15.07 -7.64 -16.03
N LYS A 69 16.04 -8.05 -15.20
CA LYS A 69 17.15 -8.95 -15.58
C LYS A 69 16.72 -10.42 -15.72
N GLY A 70 15.50 -10.79 -15.31
CA GLY A 70 15.00 -12.16 -15.38
C GLY A 70 15.71 -13.12 -14.41
N MET A 71 16.14 -12.63 -13.24
CA MET A 71 16.91 -13.43 -12.27
C MET A 71 16.10 -14.55 -11.61
N ALA A 72 14.77 -14.42 -11.59
CA ALA A 72 13.84 -15.48 -11.21
C ALA A 72 12.62 -15.50 -12.14
N ILE A 73 11.95 -16.65 -12.16
CA ILE A 73 10.68 -16.82 -12.85
C ILE A 73 9.59 -16.16 -12.00
N ILE A 74 8.75 -15.34 -12.63
CA ILE A 74 7.55 -14.79 -12.01
C ILE A 74 6.65 -15.98 -11.62
N PRO A 75 6.17 -16.07 -10.37
CA PRO A 75 5.29 -17.17 -9.95
C PRO A 75 4.07 -17.27 -10.87
N ALA A 76 3.65 -18.49 -11.21
CA ALA A 76 2.73 -18.74 -12.32
C ALA A 76 1.37 -18.02 -12.25
N GLU A 77 0.92 -17.68 -11.05
CA GLU A 77 -0.34 -16.98 -10.82
C GLU A 77 -0.22 -15.48 -11.12
N TYR A 78 0.99 -14.92 -11.06
CA TYR A 78 1.25 -13.50 -11.22
C TYR A 78 1.56 -13.14 -12.68
N THR A 79 1.09 -11.97 -13.10
CA THR A 79 1.51 -11.33 -14.34
C THR A 79 2.61 -10.31 -14.07
N ALA A 80 3.36 -9.92 -15.10
CA ALA A 80 4.34 -8.85 -14.97
C ALA A 80 3.61 -7.48 -14.99
N ALA A 81 3.87 -6.63 -14.01
CA ALA A 81 3.42 -5.24 -14.00
C ALA A 81 4.10 -4.44 -15.13
N GLU A 82 3.37 -3.53 -15.75
CA GLU A 82 3.91 -2.71 -16.85
C GLU A 82 4.96 -1.71 -16.38
N CYS A 83 4.78 -1.13 -15.18
CA CYS A 83 5.65 -0.09 -14.62
C CYS A 83 7.10 -0.58 -14.42
N CYS A 84 7.30 -1.75 -13.82
CA CYS A 84 8.63 -2.20 -13.40
C CYS A 84 8.96 -3.65 -13.77
N ARG A 85 8.07 -4.35 -14.50
CA ARG A 85 8.21 -5.76 -14.92
C ARG A 85 8.27 -6.78 -13.78
N ALA A 86 8.10 -6.34 -12.53
CA ALA A 86 7.97 -7.21 -11.37
C ALA A 86 6.61 -7.94 -11.38
N PRO A 87 6.46 -9.05 -10.63
CA PRO A 87 5.16 -9.67 -10.38
C PRO A 87 4.15 -8.63 -9.87
N LEU A 88 2.97 -8.58 -10.46
CA LEU A 88 1.94 -7.61 -10.14
C LEU A 88 1.37 -7.88 -8.74
N LEU A 89 1.77 -7.04 -7.78
CA LEU A 89 1.23 -7.01 -6.42
C LEU A 89 0.67 -5.60 -6.16
N PRO A 90 -0.63 -5.37 -6.44
CA PRO A 90 -1.26 -4.08 -6.27
C PRO A 90 -1.51 -3.75 -4.79
N VAL A 91 -1.42 -2.47 -4.47
CA VAL A 91 -1.76 -1.89 -3.17
C VAL A 91 -3.01 -1.03 -3.35
N LEU A 92 -4.05 -1.33 -2.56
CA LEU A 92 -5.21 -0.48 -2.35
C LEU A 92 -4.90 0.51 -1.23
N SER A 93 -4.64 1.78 -1.58
CA SER A 93 -4.49 2.87 -0.61
C SER A 93 -5.76 3.70 -0.49
N ARG A 94 -5.78 4.61 0.48
CA ARG A 94 -6.84 5.61 0.58
C ARG A 94 -6.98 6.51 -0.64
N ASP A 95 -5.87 6.75 -1.34
CA ASP A 95 -5.80 7.64 -2.52
C ASP A 95 -6.19 6.92 -3.83
N VAL A 96 -6.86 5.77 -3.78
CA VAL A 96 -7.17 4.94 -4.96
C VAL A 96 -7.92 5.67 -6.06
N PHE A 97 -8.69 6.71 -5.71
CA PHE A 97 -9.38 7.54 -6.68
C PHE A 97 -8.40 8.36 -7.54
N ASP A 98 -7.38 8.93 -6.92
CA ASP A 98 -6.42 9.83 -7.57
C ASP A 98 -5.33 9.05 -8.32
N VAL A 99 -4.83 7.96 -7.72
CA VAL A 99 -3.65 7.25 -8.22
C VAL A 99 -3.92 5.83 -8.70
N GLY A 100 -5.14 5.30 -8.52
CA GLY A 100 -5.44 3.89 -8.81
C GLY A 100 -4.73 2.93 -7.83
N LEU A 101 -4.50 1.69 -8.27
CA LEU A 101 -3.74 0.71 -7.49
C LEU A 101 -2.24 0.89 -7.71
N VAL A 102 -1.49 0.94 -6.61
CA VAL A 102 -0.05 1.22 -6.64
C VAL A 102 0.76 -0.07 -6.62
N CYS A 103 1.88 -0.11 -7.34
CA CYS A 103 2.76 -1.26 -7.36
C CYS A 103 3.56 -1.36 -6.06
N LYS A 104 3.47 -2.50 -5.36
CA LYS A 104 4.27 -2.73 -4.14
C LYS A 104 5.79 -2.73 -4.35
N HIS A 105 6.26 -2.84 -5.60
CA HIS A 105 7.68 -2.92 -5.93
C HIS A 105 8.34 -1.58 -6.20
N CYS A 106 7.61 -0.64 -6.81
CA CYS A 106 8.18 0.62 -7.28
C CYS A 106 7.37 1.87 -6.90
N GLY A 107 6.21 1.72 -6.25
CA GLY A 107 5.39 2.84 -5.84
C GLY A 107 4.66 3.58 -6.96
N GLU A 108 4.81 3.17 -8.22
CA GLU A 108 4.06 3.74 -9.34
C GLU A 108 2.68 3.08 -9.50
N THR A 109 1.72 3.79 -10.09
CA THR A 109 0.42 3.23 -10.49
C THR A 109 0.62 2.03 -11.41
N CYS A 110 0.11 0.87 -11.01
CA CYS A 110 0.13 -0.36 -11.82
C CYS A 110 -1.21 -0.68 -12.46
N VAL A 111 -2.31 -0.15 -11.92
CA VAL A 111 -3.67 -0.28 -12.47
C VAL A 111 -4.39 1.04 -12.23
N LYS A 112 -4.88 1.69 -13.28
CA LYS A 112 -5.68 2.91 -13.11
C LYS A 112 -7.08 2.56 -12.64
N LEU A 113 -7.75 3.49 -11.97
CA LEU A 113 -9.13 3.29 -11.55
C LEU A 113 -10.06 2.95 -12.73
N ASP A 114 -9.89 3.64 -13.86
CA ASP A 114 -10.68 3.43 -15.10
C ASP A 114 -10.43 2.06 -15.77
N ASP A 115 -9.36 1.37 -15.41
CA ASP A 115 -9.04 0.04 -15.92
C ASP A 115 -9.67 -1.08 -15.07
N LEU A 116 -10.27 -0.74 -13.92
CA LEU A 116 -11.02 -1.70 -13.10
C LEU A 116 -12.39 -2.02 -13.72
N PRO A 117 -12.97 -3.19 -13.43
CA PRO A 117 -14.33 -3.50 -13.86
C PRO A 117 -15.33 -2.43 -13.39
N GLY A 118 -16.27 -2.04 -14.25
CA GLY A 118 -17.14 -0.88 -13.99
C GLY A 118 -17.94 -0.95 -12.67
N GLU A 119 -18.35 -2.13 -12.23
CA GLU A 119 -19.01 -2.32 -10.93
C GLU A 119 -18.05 -2.03 -9.77
N MET A 120 -16.80 -2.50 -9.87
CA MET A 120 -15.75 -2.26 -8.87
C MET A 120 -15.35 -0.78 -8.85
N MET A 121 -15.16 -0.17 -10.02
CA MET A 121 -14.83 1.25 -10.14
C MET A 121 -15.85 2.14 -9.38
N GLN A 122 -17.15 1.88 -9.52
CA GLN A 122 -18.20 2.63 -8.82
C GLN A 122 -18.15 2.45 -7.30
N VAL A 123 -17.86 1.23 -6.83
CA VAL A 123 -17.72 0.95 -5.40
C VAL A 123 -16.52 1.72 -4.82
N PHE A 124 -15.40 1.74 -5.55
CA PHE A 124 -14.18 2.40 -5.12
C PHE A 124 -14.34 3.93 -5.10
N ASP A 125 -14.96 4.50 -6.13
CA ASP A 125 -15.31 5.94 -6.20
C ASP A 125 -16.24 6.38 -5.05
N THR A 126 -17.24 5.55 -4.74
CA THR A 126 -18.15 5.84 -3.62
C THR A 126 -17.41 5.77 -2.28
N TRP A 127 -16.56 4.75 -2.11
CA TRP A 127 -15.78 4.56 -0.89
C TRP A 127 -14.77 5.69 -0.69
N SER A 128 -14.01 6.07 -1.72
CA SER A 128 -13.03 7.16 -1.65
C SER A 128 -13.69 8.48 -1.32
N THR A 129 -14.84 8.80 -1.95
CA THR A 129 -15.61 10.00 -1.63
C THR A 129 -16.03 10.05 -0.15
N CYS A 130 -16.40 8.91 0.43
CA CYS A 130 -16.71 8.82 1.85
C CYS A 130 -15.46 9.02 2.72
N TYR A 131 -14.34 8.43 2.29
CA TYR A 131 -13.06 8.52 2.97
C TYR A 131 -12.52 9.95 2.97
N ASP A 132 -12.43 10.60 1.82
CA ASP A 132 -11.96 11.99 1.66
C ASP A 132 -12.73 12.95 2.55
N LYS A 133 -14.04 12.74 2.68
CA LYS A 133 -14.87 13.55 3.57
C LYS A 133 -14.44 13.41 5.03
N ALA A 134 -14.19 12.18 5.50
CA ALA A 134 -13.70 11.94 6.86
C ALA A 134 -12.28 12.46 7.05
N HIS A 135 -11.38 12.14 6.12
CA HIS A 135 -9.96 12.54 6.13
C HIS A 135 -9.78 14.06 6.09
N SER A 136 -10.64 14.78 5.36
CA SER A 136 -10.53 16.24 5.20
C SER A 136 -10.54 17.00 6.53
N VAL A 137 -11.13 16.43 7.59
CA VAL A 137 -11.19 17.09 8.91
C VAL A 137 -9.79 17.34 9.47
N ALA A 138 -8.84 16.43 9.25
CA ALA A 138 -7.46 16.59 9.68
C ALA A 138 -6.75 17.78 9.00
N HIS A 139 -7.19 18.13 7.78
CA HIS A 139 -6.57 19.18 6.95
C HIS A 139 -7.32 20.52 7.01
N TRP A 140 -8.35 20.66 7.84
CA TRP A 140 -9.15 21.90 7.85
C TRP A 140 -8.34 23.16 8.16
N GLU A 141 -7.38 23.09 9.08
CA GLU A 141 -6.52 24.24 9.38
C GLU A 141 -5.61 24.59 8.20
N ASP A 142 -5.00 23.59 7.58
CA ASP A 142 -4.14 23.74 6.39
C ASP A 142 -4.91 24.25 5.17
N ASP A 143 -6.19 23.87 5.03
CA ASP A 143 -7.14 24.39 4.05
C ASP A 143 -7.58 25.85 4.32
N GLY A 144 -7.13 26.46 5.42
CA GLY A 144 -7.51 27.81 5.84
C GLY A 144 -8.94 27.90 6.41
N LYS A 145 -9.55 26.78 6.81
CA LYS A 145 -10.86 26.76 7.46
C LYS A 145 -10.72 27.15 8.93
N LYS A 146 -11.68 27.92 9.43
CA LYS A 146 -11.74 28.25 10.85
C LYS A 146 -12.25 27.04 11.63
N LEU A 147 -11.42 26.53 12.54
CA LEU A 147 -11.78 25.39 13.38
C LEU A 147 -12.96 25.76 14.31
N PRO A 148 -14.01 24.92 14.38
CA PRO A 148 -15.11 25.14 15.30
C PRO A 148 -14.67 24.87 16.75
N PRO A 149 -15.39 25.40 17.77
CA PRO A 149 -15.04 25.18 19.18
C PRO A 149 -15.04 23.71 19.63
N ASP A 150 -15.75 22.83 18.91
CA ASP A 150 -15.86 21.39 19.15
C ASP A 150 -15.02 20.56 18.16
N TYR A 151 -13.98 21.15 17.57
CA TYR A 151 -13.10 20.51 16.59
C TYR A 151 -12.55 19.16 17.07
N ASP A 152 -12.02 19.07 18.29
CA ASP A 152 -11.46 17.82 18.84
C ASP A 152 -12.48 16.66 18.78
N LYS A 153 -13.76 16.96 19.05
CA LYS A 153 -14.83 15.97 18.97
C LYS A 153 -15.12 15.57 17.52
N LEU A 154 -15.06 16.50 16.58
CA LEU A 154 -15.24 16.23 15.15
C LEU A 154 -14.06 15.42 14.58
N PHE A 155 -12.85 15.72 15.02
CA PHE A 155 -11.64 14.97 14.66
C PHE A 155 -11.76 13.51 15.12
N GLU A 156 -12.10 13.28 16.39
CA GLU A 156 -12.34 11.94 16.96
C GLU A 156 -13.47 11.16 16.24
N LEU A 157 -14.56 11.84 15.86
CA LEU A 157 -15.63 11.22 15.09
C LEU A 157 -15.18 10.87 13.65
N SER A 158 -14.26 11.65 13.11
CA SER A 158 -13.70 11.44 11.76
C SER A 158 -12.71 10.28 11.77
N ALA A 159 -11.84 10.18 12.78
CA ALA A 159 -10.97 9.02 13.01
C ALA A 159 -11.78 7.71 13.06
N LYS A 160 -12.85 7.67 13.87
CA LYS A 160 -13.76 6.50 13.93
C LYS A 160 -14.50 6.21 12.63
N SER A 161 -14.68 7.21 11.77
CA SER A 161 -15.27 7.01 10.45
C SER A 161 -14.24 6.43 9.49
N ALA A 162 -13.00 6.92 9.54
CA ALA A 162 -11.87 6.39 8.80
C ALA A 162 -11.56 4.94 9.20
N GLU A 163 -11.52 4.60 10.50
CA GLU A 163 -11.38 3.21 11.00
C GLU A 163 -12.37 2.26 10.31
N LYS A 164 -13.66 2.64 10.25
CA LYS A 164 -14.70 1.82 9.61
C LYS A 164 -14.52 1.70 8.11
N LEU A 165 -14.08 2.76 7.45
CA LEU A 165 -13.83 2.76 6.00
C LEU A 165 -12.59 1.93 5.66
N LEU A 166 -11.52 2.01 6.45
CA LEU A 166 -10.34 1.14 6.34
C LEU A 166 -10.71 -0.33 6.60
N ALA A 167 -11.54 -0.59 7.61
CA ALA A 167 -12.07 -1.94 7.86
C ALA A 167 -12.89 -2.45 6.68
N GLN A 168 -13.69 -1.59 6.05
CA GLN A 168 -14.42 -1.92 4.83
C GLN A 168 -13.47 -2.19 3.65
N ALA A 169 -12.39 -1.42 3.51
CA ALA A 169 -11.38 -1.65 2.49
C ALA A 169 -10.77 -3.04 2.63
N GLY A 170 -10.40 -3.45 3.84
CA GLY A 170 -9.82 -4.76 4.13
C GLY A 170 -10.80 -5.94 4.06
N SER A 171 -12.06 -5.74 4.44
CA SER A 171 -13.06 -6.83 4.53
C SER A 171 -13.91 -7.00 3.26
N GLN A 172 -13.97 -6.00 2.38
CA GLN A 172 -14.83 -6.01 1.19
C GLN A 172 -14.08 -5.67 -0.10
N LEU A 173 -13.39 -4.51 -0.15
CA LEU A 173 -12.81 -4.02 -1.40
C LEU A 173 -11.55 -4.82 -1.81
N ALA A 174 -10.60 -5.00 -0.89
CA ALA A 174 -9.38 -5.76 -1.15
C ALA A 174 -9.66 -7.24 -1.44
N PRO A 175 -10.59 -7.93 -0.75
CA PRO A 175 -11.01 -9.28 -1.13
C PRO A 175 -11.65 -9.35 -2.52
N ALA A 176 -12.46 -8.37 -2.93
CA ALA A 176 -13.06 -8.34 -4.27
C ALA A 176 -12.00 -8.26 -5.39
N LEU A 177 -10.87 -7.60 -5.14
CA LEU A 177 -9.74 -7.53 -6.07
C LEU A 177 -9.05 -8.89 -6.28
N LEU A 178 -9.24 -9.89 -5.39
CA LEU A 178 -8.65 -11.23 -5.53
C LEU A 178 -9.28 -12.05 -6.67
N GLU A 179 -10.43 -11.62 -7.20
CA GLU A 179 -11.00 -12.22 -8.41
C GLU A 179 -10.16 -11.93 -9.67
N ILE A 180 -9.30 -10.90 -9.60
CA ILE A 180 -8.52 -10.38 -10.72
C ILE A 180 -7.02 -10.58 -10.46
N TYR A 181 -6.57 -10.34 -9.23
CA TYR A 181 -5.17 -10.37 -8.85
C TYR A 181 -4.87 -11.51 -7.87
N PRO A 182 -3.72 -12.19 -7.99
CA PRO A 182 -3.40 -13.32 -7.10
C PRO A 182 -3.29 -12.92 -5.63
N ALA A 183 -2.83 -11.71 -5.36
CA ALA A 183 -2.73 -11.14 -4.01
C ALA A 183 -2.89 -9.62 -4.11
N VAL A 184 -3.35 -9.02 -3.01
CA VAL A 184 -3.58 -7.58 -2.91
C VAL A 184 -3.10 -7.12 -1.54
N ALA A 185 -2.39 -6.01 -1.48
CA ALA A 185 -2.11 -5.32 -0.23
C ALA A 185 -3.13 -4.20 -0.02
N TRP A 186 -3.43 -3.83 1.22
CA TRP A 186 -4.30 -2.69 1.50
C TRP A 186 -3.81 -1.89 2.71
N GLU A 187 -3.92 -0.57 2.61
CA GLU A 187 -3.52 0.37 3.66
C GLU A 187 -4.51 0.32 4.84
N ASP A 188 -3.97 0.09 6.04
CA ASP A 188 -4.76 -0.09 7.27
C ASP A 188 -4.46 0.98 8.33
N GLN A 189 -4.04 2.17 7.91
CA GLN A 189 -3.76 3.30 8.79
C GLN A 189 -4.02 4.66 8.12
N ASP A 190 -4.16 5.69 8.96
CA ASP A 190 -4.25 7.09 8.55
C ASP A 190 -3.47 7.95 9.56
N GLU A 191 -2.28 8.40 9.17
CA GLU A 191 -1.42 9.20 10.03
C GLU A 191 -2.01 10.58 10.34
N CYS A 192 -2.81 11.16 9.44
CA CYS A 192 -3.41 12.48 9.63
C CYS A 192 -4.56 12.45 10.66
N LEU A 193 -5.29 11.35 10.71
CA LEU A 193 -6.37 11.12 11.69
C LEU A 193 -5.92 10.31 12.92
N GLU A 194 -4.61 10.04 13.05
CA GLU A 194 -4.02 9.21 14.11
C GLU A 194 -4.59 7.79 14.20
N VAL A 195 -5.17 7.26 13.11
CA VAL A 195 -5.69 5.90 13.04
C VAL A 195 -4.56 4.93 12.79
N ARG A 196 -4.39 3.96 13.69
CA ARG A 196 -3.32 2.96 13.61
C ARG A 196 -3.85 1.60 13.14
N PRO A 197 -2.97 0.69 12.70
CA PRO A 197 -3.36 -0.66 12.32
C PRO A 197 -4.19 -1.40 13.38
N GLU A 198 -3.89 -1.20 14.66
CA GLU A 198 -4.61 -1.82 15.79
C GLU A 198 -6.04 -1.31 15.98
N ASP A 199 -6.39 -0.14 15.43
CA ASP A 199 -7.73 0.46 15.55
C ASP A 199 -8.70 -0.08 14.49
N VAL A 200 -8.17 -0.68 13.41
CA VAL A 200 -8.97 -1.24 12.30
C VAL A 200 -9.38 -2.68 12.63
N ASP A 201 -10.67 -2.90 12.91
CA ASP A 201 -11.25 -4.21 13.23
C ASP A 201 -11.82 -4.90 11.96
N ILE A 202 -11.35 -6.11 11.62
CA ILE A 202 -11.75 -6.86 10.41
C ILE A 202 -12.33 -8.25 10.72
#